data_AF-A0A955KXM2-F1
#
_entry.id   AF-A0A955KXM2-F1
#
_cell.length_a   1.000
_cell.length_b   1.000
_cell.length_c   1.000
_cell.angle_alpha   90.00
_cell.angle_beta   90.00
_cell.angle_gamma   90.00
#
_symmetry.space_group_name_H-M   'P 1'
#
loop_
_entity.id
_entity.type
_entity.pdbx_description
1 polymer ?
#
loop_
_entity_poly.entity_id
_entity_poly.type
_entity_poly.pdbx_seq_one_letter_code
_entity_poly.pdbx_strand_id
1 'polypeptide(L)' 'MTAIDGTILPPIRFRAGISYGRAIVGNIGSEDRVSYTAMGDTVNLASRLEAINKYYGTYLCIADTAYE' A
#
# COMPACT_ATOMS: atom_id res chain seq x y z
N MET A 1 12.96 -5.26 17.00
CA MET A 1 13.09 -6.58 16.34
C MET A 1 14.55 -6.98 16.47
N THR A 2 14.84 -8.13 17.08
CA THR A 2 16.21 -8.59 17.32
C THR A 2 16.65 -9.47 16.15
N ALA A 3 17.84 -9.21 15.61
CA ALA A 3 18.44 -10.02 14.57
C ALA A 3 18.85 -11.40 15.12
N ILE A 4 19.10 -12.35 14.21
CA ILE A 4 19.51 -13.72 14.54
C ILE A 4 20.82 -13.79 15.36
N ASP A 5 21.63 -12.72 15.31
CA ASP A 5 22.89 -12.57 16.02
C ASP A 5 22.74 -11.82 17.37
N GLY A 6 21.52 -11.53 17.79
CA GLY A 6 21.23 -10.83 19.04
C GLY A 6 21.29 -9.30 18.93
N THR A 7 21.59 -8.73 17.76
CA THR A 7 21.67 -7.27 17.57
C THR A 7 20.28 -6.65 17.49
N ILE A 8 20.08 -5.46 18.06
CA ILE A 8 18.85 -4.70 17.85
C ILE A 8 18.88 -4.05 16.47
N LEU A 9 17.92 -4.39 15.62
CA LEU A 9 17.78 -3.76 14.31
C LEU A 9 17.25 -2.33 14.42
N PRO A 10 17.72 -1.40 13.58
CA PRO A 10 17.17 -0.06 13.53
C PRO A 10 15.69 -0.09 13.15
N PRO A 11 14.89 0.87 13.64
CA PRO A 11 13.47 0.93 13.31
C PRO A 11 13.27 1.18 11.80
N ILE A 12 12.55 0.28 11.15
CA ILE A 12 12.14 0.45 9.75
C ILE A 12 10.95 1.41 9.73
N ARG A 13 11.06 2.48 8.95
CA ARG A 13 9.95 3.40 8.69
C ARG A 13 9.44 3.18 7.28
N PHE A 14 8.14 3.13 7.13
CA PHE A 14 7.46 3.10 5.84
C PHE A 14 6.33 4.12 5.83
N ARG A 15 5.81 4.40 4.64
CA ARG A 15 4.61 5.21 4.44
C ARG A 15 3.51 4.32 3.92
N ALA A 16 2.27 4.64 4.27
CA ALA A 16 1.10 3.92 3.78
C ALA A 16 -0.02 4.88 3.40
N GLY A 17 -0.74 4.51 2.35
CA GLY A 17 -2.00 5.13 1.94
C GLY A 17 -3.12 4.11 2.03
N ILE A 18 -4.25 4.49 2.60
CA ILE A 18 -5.42 3.62 2.76
C ILE A 18 -6.59 4.23 1.98
N SER A 19 -7.26 3.40 1.17
CA SER A 19 -8.49 3.75 0.48
C SER A 19 -9.40 2.53 0.41
N TYR A 20 -10.71 2.78 0.46
CA TYR A 20 -11.74 1.75 0.35
C TYR A 20 -12.68 2.07 -0.82
N GLY A 21 -13.15 1.02 -1.50
CA GLY A 21 -14.03 1.12 -2.65
C GLY A 21 -14.07 -0.16 -3.46
N ARG A 22 -14.82 -0.15 -4.56
CA ARG A 22 -14.94 -1.31 -5.47
C ARG A 22 -13.63 -1.51 -6.23
N ALA A 23 -13.20 -2.77 -6.34
CA ALA A 23 -12.08 -3.20 -7.16
C ALA A 23 -12.37 -4.57 -7.75
N ILE A 24 -11.76 -4.85 -8.90
CA ILE A 24 -11.72 -6.19 -9.49
C ILE A 24 -10.46 -6.87 -8.99
N VAL A 25 -10.57 -8.09 -8.46
CA VAL A 25 -9.44 -8.88 -7.99
C VAL A 25 -9.42 -10.19 -8.77
N GLY A 26 -8.25 -10.55 -9.31
CA GLY A 26 -8.11 -11.81 -10.02
C GLY A 26 -6.81 -11.94 -10.80
N ASN A 27 -6.75 -13.00 -11.59
CA ASN A 27 -5.68 -13.27 -12.53
C ASN A 27 -5.81 -12.37 -13.76
N ILE A 28 -4.90 -11.40 -13.91
CA ILE A 28 -4.88 -10.46 -15.04
C ILE A 28 -3.61 -10.68 -15.87
N GLY A 29 -3.76 -10.76 -17.18
CA GLY A 29 -2.64 -10.93 -18.12
C GLY A 29 -2.99 -11.78 -19.33
N SER A 30 -1.99 -12.05 -20.17
CA SER A 30 -2.08 -12.99 -21.30
C SER A 30 -1.72 -14.41 -20.86
N GLU A 31 -1.98 -15.41 -21.70
CA GLU A 31 -1.66 -16.83 -21.42
C GLU A 31 -0.23 -17.03 -20.92
N ASP A 32 0.76 -16.36 -21.52
CA ASP A 32 2.16 -16.50 -21.16
C ASP A 32 2.59 -15.68 -19.92
N ARG A 33 1.75 -14.75 -19.45
CA ARG A 33 2.10 -13.87 -18.33
C ARG A 33 0.87 -13.37 -17.58
N VAL A 34 0.50 -14.12 -16.56
CA VAL A 34 -0.59 -13.79 -15.62
C VAL A 34 -0.03 -13.27 -14.30
N SER A 35 -0.70 -12.30 -13.69
CA SER A 35 -0.45 -11.84 -12.32
C SER A 35 -1.77 -11.75 -11.56
N TYR A 36 -1.78 -12.28 -10.33
CA TYR A 36 -2.90 -12.07 -9.42
C TYR A 36 -2.82 -10.64 -8.87
N THR A 37 -3.80 -9.80 -9.20
CA THR A 37 -3.76 -8.37 -8.88
C THR A 37 -5.15 -7.81 -8.61
N ALA A 38 -5.18 -6.66 -7.93
CA ALA A 38 -6.36 -5.85 -7.73
C ALA A 38 -6.29 -4.61 -8.63
N MET A 39 -7.36 -4.31 -9.37
CA MET A 39 -7.49 -3.12 -10.21
C MET A 39 -8.75 -2.34 -9.87
N GLY A 40 -8.61 -1.03 -9.78
CA GLY A 40 -9.71 -0.10 -9.55
C GLY A 40 -9.20 1.24 -9.05
N ASP A 41 -10.07 2.24 -9.07
CA ASP A 41 -9.72 3.61 -8.65
C ASP A 41 -9.25 3.67 -7.21
N THR A 42 -9.82 2.83 -6.32
CA THR A 42 -9.39 2.75 -4.91
C THR A 42 -7.93 2.30 -4.75
N VAL A 43 -7.43 1.40 -5.61
CA VAL A 43 -6.03 0.92 -5.56
C VAL A 43 -5.08 2.04 -5.98
N ASN A 44 -5.44 2.77 -7.02
CA ASN A 44 -4.69 3.94 -7.49
C ASN A 44 -4.73 5.09 -6.49
N LEU A 45 -5.87 5.30 -5.80
CA LEU A 45 -5.98 6.33 -4.77
C LEU A 45 -5.10 5.98 -3.56
N ALA A 46 -5.11 4.74 -3.09
CA ALA A 46 -4.23 4.28 -2.01
C ALA A 46 -2.75 4.52 -2.32
N SER A 47 -2.29 4.23 -3.54
CA SER A 47 -0.88 4.47 -3.92
C SER A 47 -0.53 5.95 -3.97
N ARG A 48 -1.45 6.82 -4.43
CA ARG A 48 -1.27 8.28 -4.39
C ARG A 48 -1.21 8.82 -2.96
N LEU A 49 -2.02 8.28 -2.05
CA LEU A 49 -2.00 8.64 -0.63
C LEU A 49 -0.69 8.19 0.06
N GLU A 50 -0.13 7.03 -0.31
CA GLU A 50 1.21 6.66 0.16
C GLU A 50 2.24 7.70 -0.27
N ALA A 51 2.23 8.08 -1.55
CA ALA A 51 3.20 9.03 -2.09
C ALA A 51 3.09 10.43 -1.45
N ILE A 52 1.87 10.90 -1.18
CA ILE A 52 1.64 12.26 -0.65
C ILE A 52 2.13 12.44 0.80
N ASN A 53 2.28 11.35 1.55
CA ASN A 53 2.91 11.39 2.89
C ASN A 53 4.29 12.05 2.87
N LYS A 54 5.04 11.96 1.76
CA LYS A 54 6.34 12.65 1.62
C LYS A 54 6.20 14.16 1.69
N TYR A 55 5.14 14.71 1.09
CA TYR A 55 4.87 16.14 1.06
C TYR A 55 4.42 16.65 2.42
N TYR A 56 3.55 15.92 3.11
CA TYR A 56 3.01 16.33 4.42
C TYR A 56 3.89 15.94 5.61
N GLY A 57 4.98 15.20 5.40
CA GLY A 57 5.83 14.71 6.49
C GLY A 57 5.16 13.66 7.39
N THR A 58 4.07 13.05 6.92
CA THR A 58 3.31 12.01 7.63
C THR A 58 3.80 10.61 7.26
N TYR A 59 3.31 9.60 7.99
CA TYR A 59 3.55 8.19 7.69
C TYR A 59 2.31 7.45 7.21
N LEU A 60 1.12 8.00 7.45
CA LEU A 60 -0.15 7.40 7.11
C LEU A 60 -1.12 8.47 6.59
N CYS A 61 -1.70 8.23 5.42
CA CYS A 61 -2.81 9.02 4.88
C CYS A 61 -3.98 8.09 4.58
N ILE A 62 -5.18 8.48 4.99
CA ILE A 62 -6.40 7.66 4.88
C ILE A 62 -7.41 8.46 4.06
N ALA A 63 -7.95 7.85 3.01
CA ALA A 63 -9.08 8.41 2.28
C ALA A 63 -10.31 8.43 3.19
N ASP A 64 -11.13 9.46 3.03
CA ASP A 64 -12.43 9.56 3.70
C ASP A 64 -13.27 8.28 3.54
N THR A 65 -13.24 7.67 2.35
CA THR A 65 -13.95 6.42 2.05
C THR A 65 -13.56 5.24 2.94
N ALA A 66 -12.40 5.27 3.59
CA ALA A 66 -11.88 4.22 4.48
C ALA A 66 -11.89 4.62 5.96
N TYR A 67 -12.39 5.81 6.29
CA TYR A 67 -12.45 6.33 7.66
C TYR A 67 -13.79 6.02 8.35
N GLU A 68 -14.85 5.86 7.57
CA GLU A 68 -16.21 5.53 8.05
C GLU A 68 -16.48 4.02 8.16
#